data_AF-A0A1E4TQR7-F1
#
_entry.id   AF-A0A1E4TQR7-F1
#
_cell.length_a   1.000
_cell.length_b   1.000
_cell.length_c   1.000
_cell.angle_alpha   90.00
_cell.angle_beta   90.00
_cell.angle_gamma   90.00
#
_symmetry.space_group_name_H-M   'P 1'
#
loop_
_entity.id
_entity.type
_entity.pdbx_description
1 polymer ?
#
loop_
_entity_poly.entity_id
_entity_poly.type
_entity_poly.pdbx_seq_one_letter_code
_entity_poly.pdbx_strand_id
1 'polypeptide(L)'
;MDSSLSNIRVDHTLLKQFEGKVVRVIGKLGSIQNDRASLLTKASDGSSGQINLLISSSLVPKLQTPNNYYEVIGKITNDELAIRVLDGIDFGDSINEKAAIALVKYSNKCSELFY
;
A
#
# COMPACT_ATOMS: atom_id res chain seq x y z
N MET A 1 -6.89 -18.62 11.81
CA MET A 1 -6.08 -17.43 11.47
C MET A 1 -6.95 -16.24 11.76
N ASP A 2 -6.49 -15.38 12.66
CA ASP A 2 -7.24 -14.19 13.07
C ASP A 2 -7.52 -13.30 11.85
N SER A 3 -8.79 -13.03 11.57
CA SER A 3 -9.23 -12.24 10.41
C SER A 3 -9.06 -10.73 10.63
N SER A 4 -8.41 -10.31 11.71
CA SER A 4 -8.04 -8.91 11.95
C SER A 4 -6.83 -8.49 11.09
N LEU A 5 -6.93 -8.62 9.76
CA LEU A 5 -6.00 -7.93 8.87
C LEU A 5 -6.25 -6.43 9.03
N SER A 6 -5.37 -5.78 9.78
CA SER A 6 -5.32 -4.34 10.06
C SER A 6 -5.93 -3.48 8.93
N ASN A 7 -6.91 -2.65 9.30
CA ASN A 7 -7.55 -1.67 8.42
C ASN A 7 -6.76 -0.35 8.30
N ILE A 8 -5.54 -0.29 8.86
CA ILE A 8 -4.68 0.89 8.78
C ILE A 8 -4.33 1.14 7.32
N ARG A 9 -4.88 2.19 6.74
CA ARG A 9 -4.58 2.63 5.37
C ARG A 9 -3.53 3.73 5.41
N VAL A 10 -2.51 3.60 4.59
CA VAL A 10 -1.38 4.55 4.57
C VAL A 10 -1.04 4.97 3.13
N ASP A 11 -0.40 6.14 3.05
CA ASP A 11 0.37 6.58 1.89
C ASP A 11 1.85 6.71 2.28
N HIS A 12 2.69 7.19 1.36
CA HIS A 12 4.14 7.28 1.56
C HIS A 12 4.54 8.18 2.74
N THR A 13 3.70 9.13 3.15
CA THR A 13 3.99 10.08 4.25
C THR A 13 3.83 9.43 5.62
N LEU A 14 3.08 8.33 5.72
CA LEU A 14 2.69 7.68 6.97
C LEU A 14 3.54 6.44 7.31
N LEU A 15 4.46 6.03 6.46
CA LEU A 15 5.23 4.79 6.66
C LEU A 15 6.00 4.77 7.98
N LYS A 16 6.70 5.86 8.31
CA LYS A 16 7.49 5.94 9.55
C LYS A 16 6.62 5.89 10.80
N GLN A 17 5.42 6.46 10.74
CA GLN A 17 4.47 6.45 11.85
C GLN A 17 3.93 5.04 12.14
N PHE A 18 3.76 4.21 11.11
CA PHE A 18 3.20 2.87 11.22
C PHE A 18 4.24 1.75 11.08
N GLU A 19 5.51 2.07 11.36
CA GLU A 19 6.61 1.11 11.31
C GLU A 19 6.30 -0.17 12.13
N GLY A 20 6.61 -1.33 11.56
CA GLY A 20 6.33 -2.63 12.16
C GLY A 20 4.87 -3.07 12.15
N LYS A 21 3.93 -2.25 11.67
CA LYS A 21 2.50 -2.59 11.56
C LYS A 21 2.16 -3.21 10.21
N VAL A 22 1.10 -4.00 10.19
CA VAL A 22 0.43 -4.42 8.94
C VAL A 22 -0.47 -3.27 8.50
N VAL A 23 -0.37 -2.89 7.23
CA VAL A 23 -1.08 -1.77 6.62
C VAL A 23 -1.65 -2.15 5.26
N ARG A 24 -2.55 -1.30 4.77
CA ARG A 24 -3.09 -1.30 3.41
C ARG A 24 -2.61 -0.08 2.66
N VAL A 25 -2.18 -0.26 1.42
CA VAL A 25 -1.70 0.84 0.56
C VAL A 25 -2.35 0.69 -0.80
N ILE A 26 -2.94 1.79 -1.29
CA ILE A 26 -3.39 1.89 -2.68
C ILE A 26 -2.35 2.70 -3.44
N GLY A 27 -1.82 2.15 -4.52
CA GLY A 27 -0.88 2.85 -5.38
C GLY A 27 -0.71 2.19 -6.75
N LYS A 28 -0.13 2.95 -7.68
CA LYS A 28 0.16 2.48 -9.03
C LYS A 28 1.47 1.69 -9.03
N LEU A 29 1.42 0.45 -9.49
CA LEU A 29 2.58 -0.43 -9.53
C LEU A 29 3.58 -0.01 -10.60
N GLY A 30 4.85 0.12 -10.20
CA GLY A 30 5.99 0.23 -11.09
C GLY A 30 6.35 -1.10 -11.75
N SER A 31 7.58 -1.22 -12.25
CA SER A 31 8.08 -2.51 -12.74
C SER A 31 8.53 -3.39 -11.58
N ILE A 32 8.29 -4.70 -11.67
CA ILE A 32 8.90 -5.67 -10.76
C ILE A 32 10.27 -6.06 -11.29
N GLN A 33 11.26 -6.08 -10.41
CA GLN A 33 12.59 -6.60 -10.69
C GLN A 33 12.96 -7.57 -9.58
N ASN A 34 13.17 -8.84 -9.96
CA ASN A 34 13.38 -9.96 -9.05
C ASN A 34 12.22 -10.14 -8.06
N ASP A 35 12.36 -9.62 -6.85
CA ASP A 35 11.44 -9.68 -5.72
C ASP A 35 11.10 -8.28 -5.17
N ARG A 36 11.43 -7.23 -5.93
CA ARG A 36 11.17 -5.84 -5.54
C ARG A 36 10.33 -5.12 -6.57
N ALA A 37 9.48 -4.24 -6.08
CA ALA A 37 8.74 -3.31 -6.91
C ALA A 37 8.53 -2.00 -6.15
N SER A 38 7.76 -1.11 -6.75
CA SER A 38 7.32 0.10 -6.08
C SER A 38 5.87 0.43 -6.36
N LEU A 39 5.23 1.10 -5.40
CA LEU A 39 3.95 1.76 -5.59
C LEU A 39 4.15 3.27 -5.63
N LEU A 40 3.64 3.91 -6.67
CA LEU A 40 3.45 5.36 -6.70
C LEU A 40 2.14 5.68 -5.99
N THR A 41 2.22 6.51 -4.95
CA THR A 41 1.08 6.94 -4.13
C THR A 41 0.96 8.45 -4.14
N LYS A 42 -0.24 8.95 -3.83
CA LYS A 42 -0.50 10.36 -3.60
C LYS A 42 -1.03 10.56 -2.18
N ALA A 43 -0.62 11.64 -1.54
CA ALA A 43 -1.05 12.00 -0.20
C ALA A 43 -2.02 13.19 -0.23
N SER A 44 -2.65 13.45 0.91
CA SER A 44 -3.68 14.49 1.04
C SER A 44 -3.17 15.93 0.97
N ASP A 45 -1.86 16.13 1.11
CA ASP A 45 -1.17 17.40 0.89
C ASP A 45 -0.83 17.65 -0.59
N GLY A 46 -1.19 16.73 -1.49
CA GLY A 46 -0.93 16.80 -2.92
C GLY A 46 0.42 16.25 -3.35
N SER A 47 1.27 15.84 -2.41
CA SER A 47 2.56 15.21 -2.73
C SER A 47 2.36 13.83 -3.36
N SER A 48 3.29 13.47 -4.25
CA SER A 48 3.40 12.12 -4.82
C SER A 48 4.69 11.50 -4.30
N GLY A 49 4.63 10.22 -3.96
CA GLY A 49 5.78 9.52 -3.39
C GLY A 49 5.76 8.04 -3.68
N GLN A 50 6.94 7.44 -3.60
CA GLN A 50 7.17 6.04 -3.92
C GLN A 50 7.32 5.22 -2.66
N ILE A 51 6.67 4.05 -2.63
CA ILE A 51 6.81 3.06 -1.56
C ILE A 51 7.46 1.82 -2.14
N ASN A 52 8.54 1.35 -1.51
CA ASN A 52 9.22 0.13 -1.94
C ASN A 52 8.50 -1.11 -1.42
N LEU A 53 8.34 -2.11 -2.29
CA LEU A 53 7.74 -3.39 -1.96
C LEU A 53 8.81 -4.49 -1.93
N LEU A 54 8.69 -5.40 -0.96
CA LEU A 54 9.37 -6.69 -0.92
C LEU A 54 8.32 -7.78 -1.18
N ILE A 55 8.42 -8.44 -2.33
CA ILE A 55 7.43 -9.36 -2.86
C ILE A 55 8.01 -10.76 -2.85
N SER A 56 7.45 -11.66 -2.05
CA SER A 56 7.81 -13.08 -2.12
C SER A 56 7.42 -13.67 -3.49
N SER A 57 8.21 -14.61 -4.01
CA SER A 57 7.99 -15.19 -5.35
C SER A 57 6.58 -15.76 -5.56
N SER A 58 5.92 -16.26 -4.51
CA SER A 58 4.54 -16.77 -4.55
C SER A 58 3.47 -15.68 -4.78
N LEU A 59 3.80 -14.40 -4.52
CA LEU A 59 2.89 -13.26 -4.67
C LEU A 59 3.13 -12.46 -5.95
N VAL A 60 4.24 -12.71 -6.66
CA VAL A 60 4.53 -12.05 -7.94
C VAL A 60 3.36 -12.19 -8.94
N PRO A 61 2.73 -13.36 -9.12
CA PRO A 61 1.60 -13.50 -10.06
C PRO A 61 0.37 -12.64 -9.70
N LYS A 62 0.22 -12.23 -8.43
CA LYS A 62 -0.88 -11.35 -7.98
C LYS A 62 -0.60 -9.86 -8.19
N LEU A 63 0.65 -9.49 -8.40
CA LEU A 63 1.11 -8.09 -8.49
C LEU A 63 1.92 -7.88 -9.77
N GLN A 64 1.50 -8.41 -10.92
CA GLN A 64 2.36 -8.50 -12.10
C GLN A 64 2.15 -7.45 -13.18
N THR A 65 0.95 -6.85 -13.26
CA THR A 65 0.60 -5.90 -14.34
C THR A 65 1.16 -4.52 -14.02
N PRO A 66 2.21 -4.04 -14.73
CA PRO A 66 2.75 -2.71 -14.48
C PRO A 66 1.72 -1.64 -14.85
N ASN A 67 1.78 -0.49 -14.19
CA ASN A 67 0.83 0.62 -14.36
C ASN A 67 -0.61 0.38 -13.88
N ASN A 68 -0.96 -0.81 -13.38
CA ASN A 68 -2.21 -0.98 -12.66
C ASN A 68 -2.11 -0.41 -11.23
N TYR A 69 -3.24 0.00 -10.69
CA TYR A 69 -3.39 0.30 -9.27
C TYR A 69 -3.65 -0.98 -8.50
N TYR A 70 -3.01 -1.12 -7.35
CA TYR A 70 -3.22 -2.24 -6.44
C TYR A 70 -3.54 -1.73 -5.05
N GLU A 71 -4.43 -2.44 -4.34
CA GLU A 71 -4.40 -2.44 -2.87
C GLU A 71 -3.45 -3.54 -2.41
N VAL A 72 -2.36 -3.14 -1.77
CA VAL A 72 -1.38 -4.05 -1.16
C VAL A 72 -1.63 -4.10 0.34
N ILE A 73 -1.70 -5.31 0.87
CA ILE A 73 -1.66 -5.58 2.31
C ILE A 73 -0.26 -6.05 2.66
N GLY A 74 0.40 -5.40 3.60
CA GLY A 74 1.77 -5.78 3.95
C GLY A 74 2.26 -5.20 5.27
N LYS A 75 3.38 -5.72 5.75
CA LYS A 75 4.02 -5.24 6.99
C LYS A 75 5.12 -4.24 6.64
N ILE A 76 5.07 -3.05 7.26
CA ILE A 76 6.15 -2.06 7.14
C ILE A 76 7.39 -2.60 7.85
N THR A 77 8.53 -2.62 7.16
CA THR A 77 9.80 -3.08 7.70
C THR A 77 10.51 -1.95 8.45
N ASN A 78 11.30 -2.32 9.46
CA ASN A 78 11.93 -1.36 10.37
C ASN A 78 13.25 -0.77 9.84
N ASP A 79 13.82 -1.39 8.81
CA ASP A 79 15.15 -1.10 8.27
C ASP A 79 15.09 -0.11 7.10
N GLU A 80 14.26 -0.39 6.10
CA GLU A 80 14.24 0.33 4.81
C GLU A 80 12.96 1.13 4.58
N LEU A 81 12.04 1.16 5.56
CA LEU A 81 10.66 1.66 5.39
C LEU A 81 9.99 1.07 4.14
N ALA A 82 10.27 -0.20 3.85
CA ALA A 82 9.65 -0.94 2.77
C ALA A 82 8.40 -1.68 3.28
N ILE A 83 7.55 -2.14 2.36
CA ILE A 83 6.41 -3.00 2.69
C ILE A 83 6.73 -4.43 2.26
N ARG A 84 6.82 -5.34 3.23
CA ARG A 84 6.80 -6.78 2.96
C ARG A 84 5.37 -7.20 2.65
N VAL A 85 5.12 -7.54 1.39
CA VAL A 85 3.78 -7.86 0.89
C VAL A 85 3.29 -9.18 1.49
N LEU A 86 2.03 -9.17 1.94
CA LEU A 86 1.29 -10.33 2.41
C LEU A 86 0.19 -10.73 1.43
N ASP A 87 -0.46 -9.76 0.81
CA ASP A 87 -1.44 -9.98 -0.25
C ASP A 87 -1.60 -8.72 -1.13
N GLY A 88 -2.29 -8.87 -2.26
CA GLY A 88 -2.58 -7.78 -3.17
C GLY A 88 -3.83 -8.02 -4.02
N ILE A 89 -4.53 -6.93 -4.34
CA ILE A 89 -5.70 -6.93 -5.23
C ILE A 89 -5.43 -5.94 -6.36
N ASP A 90 -5.57 -6.39 -7.61
CA ASP A 90 -5.50 -5.55 -8.81
C ASP A 90 -6.81 -4.80 -9.01
N PHE A 91 -6.74 -3.47 -9.08
CA PHE A 91 -7.88 -2.59 -9.36
C PHE A 91 -7.91 -2.10 -10.82
N GLY A 92 -6.96 -2.53 -11.65
CA GLY A 92 -6.84 -2.11 -13.04
C GLY A 92 -6.12 -0.76 -13.20
N ASP A 93 -6.21 -0.18 -14.39
CA ASP A 93 -5.50 1.04 -14.78
C ASP A 93 -6.24 2.34 -14.40
N SER A 94 -7.46 2.23 -13.88
CA SER A 94 -8.35 3.37 -13.65
C SER A 94 -8.96 3.32 -12.26
N ILE A 95 -8.50 4.22 -11.39
CA ILE A 95 -9.07 4.48 -10.08
C ILE A 95 -9.32 5.97 -9.88
N ASN A 96 -10.34 6.31 -9.08
CA ASN A 96 -10.49 7.68 -8.60
C ASN A 96 -9.44 7.96 -7.50
N GLU A 97 -8.28 8.50 -7.89
CA GLU A 97 -7.19 8.83 -6.95
C GLU A 97 -7.64 9.76 -5.81
N LYS A 98 -8.57 10.68 -6.07
CA LYS A 98 -9.09 11.57 -5.01
C LYS A 98 -9.83 10.78 -3.93
N ALA A 99 -10.57 9.74 -4.32
CA ALA A 99 -11.24 8.86 -3.38
C ALA A 99 -10.23 8.02 -2.58
N ALA A 100 -9.17 7.50 -3.22
CA ALA A 100 -8.11 6.77 -2.53
C ALA A 100 -7.36 7.65 -1.50
N ILE A 101 -7.02 8.89 -1.87
CA ILE A 101 -6.41 9.88 -0.96
C ILE A 101 -7.35 10.20 0.22
N ALA A 102 -8.64 10.45 -0.08
CA ALA A 102 -9.63 10.73 0.96
C ALA A 102 -9.80 9.55 1.91
N LEU A 103 -9.77 8.32 1.40
CA LEU A 103 -9.88 7.11 2.20
C LEU A 103 -8.75 7.02 3.23
N VAL A 104 -7.49 7.21 2.83
CA VAL A 104 -6.34 7.25 3.75
C VAL A 104 -6.52 8.36 4.79
N LYS A 105 -6.85 9.58 4.36
CA LYS A 105 -7.01 10.73 5.26
C LYS A 105 -8.08 10.49 6.31
N TYR A 106 -9.28 10.08 5.91
CA TYR A 106 -10.42 9.97 6.82
C TYR A 106 -10.36 8.70 7.66
N SER A 107 -9.79 7.59 7.17
CA SER A 107 -9.59 6.39 7.99
C SER A 107 -8.63 6.63 9.15
N ASN A 108 -7.63 7.51 8.97
CA ASN A 108 -6.71 7.89 10.04
C ASN A 108 -7.30 8.97 10.97
N LYS A 109 -8.18 9.84 10.47
CA LYS A 109 -8.80 10.90 11.26
C LYS A 109 -9.97 10.41 12.13
N CYS A 110 -10.74 9.44 11.64
CA CYS A 110 -11.95 8.90 12.27
C CYS A 110 -11.80 7.40 12.46
N SER A 111 -10.78 6.97 13.22
CA SER A 111 -10.44 5.55 13.36
C SER A 111 -11.60 4.72 13.90
N GLU A 112 -12.47 5.31 14.73
CA GLU A 112 -13.68 4.71 15.28
C GLU A 112 -14.62 4.10 14.23
N LEU A 113 -14.58 4.57 12.98
CA LEU A 113 -15.40 4.06 11.87
C LEU A 113 -14.74 2.92 11.08
N PHE A 114 -13.47 2.63 11.34
CA PHE A 114 -12.64 1.73 10.51
C PHE A 114 -11.94 0.62 11.33
N TYR A 115 -12.31 0.43 12.61
CA TYR A 115 -11.82 -0.68 13.45
C TYR A 115 -12.33 -2.04 12.99
#